data_AF-A0A9P7XCJ0-F1
#
_entry.id   AF-A0A9P7XCJ0-F1
#
_cell.length_a   1.000
_cell.length_b   1.000
_cell.length_c   1.000
_cell.angle_alpha   90.00
_cell.angle_beta   90.00
_cell.angle_gamma   90.00
#
_symmetry.space_group_name_H-M   'P 1'
#
loop_
_entity.id
_entity.type
_entity.pdbx_description
1 polymer ?
#
loop_
_entity_poly.entity_id
_entity_poly.type
_entity_poly.pdbx_seq_one_letter_code
_entity_poly.pdbx_strand_id
1 'polypeptide(L)'
;MSAPSFPTPLINDSQPEGQDVLVPGHNQGFVQSAPTGLTTPAPIGPPSQSQGSNQPDQEDMKDESWELSKIIESERQGWIVSAQAAAVVAALLCGVEASLLTLIKTDPSNSVAPPPRAAFRFLLGVSYTALVFNASSTIASLVMLDCLGEIPMLVAKAAPKAAANIEKKIKELQGVDSMDDYLGHFRVGLRWKWARRYCIGSLFVGSSCIFVQVVTYTWIREAISVAAFISVVCMIGFVPLVILFLPERKREQIGREDV
;
A
#
# COMPACT_ATOMS: atom_id res chain seq x y z
N MET A 1 28.28 -68.75 -12.06
CA MET A 1 27.85 -68.72 -10.65
C MET A 1 27.07 -67.44 -10.45
N SER A 2 25.75 -67.60 -10.40
CA SER A 2 24.76 -66.54 -10.54
C SER A 2 24.31 -66.08 -9.15
N ALA A 3 24.31 -64.77 -8.90
CA ALA A 3 23.80 -64.18 -7.67
C ALA A 3 22.29 -63.91 -7.80
N PRO A 4 21.50 -64.09 -6.72
CA PRO A 4 20.05 -64.03 -6.76
C PRO A 4 19.51 -62.59 -6.70
N SER A 5 18.45 -62.39 -7.48
CA SER A 5 17.55 -61.24 -7.56
C SER A 5 16.79 -61.00 -6.25
N PHE A 6 16.78 -59.74 -5.79
CA PHE A 6 15.93 -59.28 -4.69
C PHE A 6 14.52 -58.93 -5.19
N PRO A 7 13.47 -59.15 -4.36
CA PRO A 7 12.08 -58.98 -4.76
C PRO A 7 11.59 -57.54 -4.62
N THR A 8 10.72 -57.18 -5.56
CA THR A 8 9.91 -55.96 -5.66
C THR A 8 8.98 -55.79 -4.45
N PRO A 9 8.82 -54.57 -3.89
CA PRO A 9 7.78 -54.31 -2.91
C PRO A 9 6.41 -54.12 -3.58
N LEU A 10 5.41 -54.74 -2.95
CA LEU A 10 3.99 -54.72 -3.25
C LEU A 10 3.41 -53.30 -3.22
N ILE A 11 2.62 -53.00 -4.25
CA ILE A 11 1.66 -51.91 -4.35
C ILE A 11 0.65 -52.05 -3.20
N ASN A 12 0.54 -51.00 -2.39
CA ASN A 12 -0.51 -50.87 -1.38
C ASN A 12 -1.59 -49.95 -1.94
N ASP A 13 -2.68 -50.56 -2.42
CA ASP A 13 -3.93 -49.87 -2.69
C ASP A 13 -4.56 -49.46 -1.35
N SER A 14 -4.63 -48.16 -1.10
CA SER A 14 -5.39 -47.60 0.00
C SER A 14 -5.99 -46.28 -0.47
N GLN A 15 -7.16 -46.43 -1.09
CA GLN A 15 -8.13 -45.40 -1.42
C GLN A 15 -8.79 -44.89 -0.12
N PRO A 16 -8.80 -43.56 0.13
CA PRO A 16 -9.82 -42.96 0.96
C PRO A 16 -10.87 -42.29 0.07
N GLU A 17 -12.04 -42.90 0.03
CA GLU A 17 -13.28 -42.22 -0.32
C GLU A 17 -13.60 -41.16 0.76
N GLY A 18 -14.16 -40.03 0.33
CA GLY A 18 -14.82 -39.07 1.24
C GLY A 18 -14.21 -37.67 1.22
N GLN A 19 -14.50 -36.91 0.17
CA GLN A 19 -14.55 -35.45 0.30
C GLN A 19 -15.89 -34.95 -0.21
N ASP A 20 -16.78 -34.70 0.75
CA ASP A 20 -18.00 -33.95 0.59
C ASP A 20 -17.67 -32.57 0.00
N VAL A 21 -18.18 -32.35 -1.21
CA VAL A 21 -18.16 -31.07 -1.90
C VAL A 21 -19.12 -30.13 -1.17
N LEU A 22 -18.62 -29.41 -0.17
CA LEU A 22 -19.31 -28.27 0.41
C LEU A 22 -19.16 -27.09 -0.53
N VAL A 23 -20.19 -26.88 -1.37
CA VAL A 23 -20.38 -25.66 -2.17
C VAL A 23 -20.85 -24.53 -1.24
N PRO A 24 -20.10 -23.42 -1.06
CA PRO A 24 -20.67 -22.19 -0.57
C PRO A 24 -21.25 -21.45 -1.77
N GLY A 25 -22.57 -21.51 -1.88
CA GLY A 25 -23.31 -20.60 -2.71
C GLY A 25 -23.24 -19.17 -2.18
N HIS A 26 -23.50 -18.23 -3.09
CA HIS A 26 -24.16 -16.96 -2.83
C HIS A 26 -23.39 -15.91 -2.00
N ASN A 27 -22.82 -14.92 -2.69
CA ASN A 27 -22.98 -13.52 -2.30
C ASN A 27 -22.79 -12.65 -3.54
N GLN A 28 -23.90 -12.31 -4.19
CA GLN A 28 -24.61 -11.04 -4.07
C GLN A 28 -23.82 -9.88 -4.68
N GLY A 29 -24.36 -9.44 -5.82
CA GLY A 29 -23.81 -8.38 -6.63
C GLY A 29 -23.81 -7.05 -5.88
N PHE A 30 -22.73 -6.31 -6.06
CA PHE A 30 -22.65 -4.93 -5.69
C PHE A 30 -23.54 -4.14 -6.67
N VAL A 31 -24.78 -3.92 -6.25
CA VAL A 31 -25.74 -3.06 -6.96
C VAL A 31 -25.23 -1.64 -6.89
N GLN A 32 -24.88 -1.10 -8.04
CA GLN A 32 -24.60 0.31 -8.26
C GLN A 32 -25.92 1.08 -8.21
N SER A 33 -26.29 1.58 -7.04
CA SER A 33 -27.43 2.46 -6.86
C SER A 33 -27.10 3.87 -7.36
N ALA A 34 -27.53 4.15 -8.59
CA ALA A 34 -27.71 5.50 -9.08
C ALA A 34 -28.85 6.19 -8.29
N PRO A 35 -28.70 7.45 -7.84
CA PRO A 35 -29.81 8.19 -7.27
C PRO A 35 -30.68 8.76 -8.41
N THR A 36 -31.74 8.03 -8.75
CA THR A 36 -32.89 8.57 -9.49
C THR A 36 -33.87 9.15 -8.47
N GLY A 37 -33.99 10.47 -8.43
CA GLY A 37 -34.88 11.17 -7.49
C GLY A 37 -35.27 12.53 -8.03
N LEU A 38 -35.96 12.54 -9.18
CA LEU A 38 -36.62 13.70 -9.75
C LEU A 38 -38.08 13.71 -9.24
N THR A 39 -38.38 14.52 -8.23
CA THR A 39 -39.76 14.81 -7.84
C THR A 39 -39.90 16.29 -7.50
N THR A 40 -40.39 17.03 -8.48
CA THR A 40 -40.94 18.39 -8.35
C THR A 40 -42.17 18.37 -7.45
N PRO A 41 -42.33 19.37 -6.56
CA PRO A 41 -43.64 19.96 -6.34
C PRO A 41 -43.67 21.46 -6.65
N ALA A 42 -44.84 21.87 -7.13
CA ALA A 42 -45.22 23.18 -7.62
C ALA A 42 -45.34 24.26 -6.50
N PRO A 43 -45.52 25.55 -6.87
CA PRO A 43 -45.24 26.73 -6.03
C PRO A 43 -46.46 27.25 -5.28
N ILE A 44 -46.28 27.70 -4.02
CA ILE A 44 -47.29 28.49 -3.29
C ILE A 44 -46.61 29.54 -2.38
N GLY A 45 -46.76 30.82 -2.76
CA GLY A 45 -47.07 31.97 -1.88
C GLY A 45 -45.94 32.62 -1.04
N PRO A 46 -45.75 33.96 -1.12
CA PRO A 46 -44.86 34.71 -0.22
C PRO A 46 -45.58 35.06 1.09
N PRO A 47 -44.83 35.21 2.20
CA PRO A 47 -45.00 36.44 2.93
C PRO A 47 -43.72 37.02 3.58
N SER A 48 -43.71 38.35 3.63
CA SER A 48 -43.20 39.18 4.72
C SER A 48 -41.69 39.34 4.87
N GLN A 49 -41.24 40.49 4.35
CA GLN A 49 -40.07 41.22 4.79
C GLN A 49 -40.13 41.50 6.31
N SER A 50 -39.16 40.98 7.07
CA SER A 50 -38.59 41.66 8.25
C SER A 50 -37.11 41.89 7.95
N GLN A 51 -36.74 43.10 7.53
CA GLN A 51 -36.25 44.18 8.39
C GLN A 51 -34.93 43.85 9.10
N GLY A 52 -33.86 44.02 8.31
CA GLY A 52 -32.52 44.49 8.65
C GLY A 52 -32.05 44.42 10.11
N SER A 53 -31.12 43.51 10.36
CA SER A 53 -29.93 43.81 11.14
C SER A 53 -28.71 43.48 10.27
N ASN A 54 -27.89 44.49 10.00
CA ASN A 54 -26.64 44.35 9.23
C ASN A 54 -25.67 43.52 10.07
N GLN A 55 -25.55 42.23 9.79
CA GLN A 55 -24.46 41.37 10.25
C GLN A 55 -23.75 40.77 9.03
N PRO A 56 -22.96 41.56 8.29
CA PRO A 56 -22.37 41.15 7.02
C PRO A 56 -21.22 40.12 7.11
N ASP A 57 -20.84 39.64 8.31
CA ASP A 57 -19.57 38.88 8.46
C ASP A 57 -19.73 37.40 8.87
N GLN A 58 -20.95 36.90 9.10
CA GLN A 58 -21.16 35.54 9.64
C GLN A 58 -21.48 34.47 8.59
N GLU A 59 -21.98 34.85 7.41
CA GLU A 59 -22.21 33.93 6.29
C GLU A 59 -20.89 33.60 5.57
N ASP A 60 -20.03 34.61 5.34
CA ASP A 60 -18.74 34.46 4.66
C ASP A 60 -17.78 33.51 5.43
N MET A 61 -17.82 33.54 6.77
CA MET A 61 -17.03 32.63 7.62
C MET A 61 -17.44 31.16 7.53
N LYS A 62 -18.72 30.87 7.24
CA LYS A 62 -19.16 29.47 7.11
C LYS A 62 -18.62 28.84 5.83
N ASP A 63 -18.55 29.62 4.76
CA ASP A 63 -18.15 29.14 3.45
C ASP A 63 -16.65 28.82 3.40
N GLU A 64 -15.77 29.64 4.01
CA GLU A 64 -14.34 29.35 4.09
C GLU A 64 -14.02 28.10 4.94
N SER A 65 -14.72 27.93 6.08
CA SER A 65 -14.52 26.76 6.96
C SER A 65 -14.91 25.45 6.28
N TRP A 66 -15.90 25.53 5.39
CA TRP A 66 -16.43 24.40 4.62
C TRP A 66 -15.50 23.99 3.48
N GLU A 67 -14.91 24.96 2.77
CA GLU A 67 -13.95 24.72 1.69
C GLU A 67 -12.69 24.02 2.21
N LEU A 68 -12.15 24.45 3.35
CA LEU A 68 -10.97 23.83 3.95
C LEU A 68 -11.22 22.38 4.38
N SER A 69 -12.40 22.11 4.93
CA SER A 69 -12.77 20.75 5.34
C SER A 69 -12.83 19.79 4.14
N LYS A 70 -13.24 20.28 2.95
CA LYS A 70 -13.28 19.47 1.73
C LYS A 70 -11.88 19.15 1.22
N ILE A 71 -10.95 20.11 1.26
CA ILE A 71 -9.57 19.90 0.82
C ILE A 71 -8.91 18.80 1.67
N ILE A 72 -9.01 18.92 3.00
CA ILE A 72 -8.44 17.92 3.93
C ILE A 72 -9.06 16.54 3.71
N GLU A 73 -10.37 16.47 3.46
CA GLU A 73 -11.04 15.20 3.18
C GLU A 73 -10.58 14.59 1.85
N SER A 74 -10.35 15.41 0.83
CA SER A 74 -9.85 14.94 -0.47
C SER A 74 -8.43 14.37 -0.36
N GLU A 75 -7.54 15.02 0.40
CA GLU A 75 -6.19 14.51 0.64
C GLU A 75 -6.23 13.21 1.45
N ARG A 76 -7.00 13.18 2.53
CA ARG A 76 -7.20 11.99 3.36
C ARG A 76 -7.66 10.81 2.51
N GLN A 77 -8.62 11.01 1.62
CA GLN A 77 -9.10 9.96 0.74
C GLN A 77 -8.00 9.44 -0.19
N GLY A 78 -7.15 10.34 -0.73
CA GLY A 78 -5.96 9.97 -1.49
C GLY A 78 -4.98 9.09 -0.69
N TRP A 79 -4.75 9.42 0.58
CA TRP A 79 -3.90 8.64 1.48
C TRP A 79 -4.48 7.26 1.79
N ILE A 80 -5.79 7.15 2.02
CA ILE A 80 -6.46 5.88 2.29
C ILE A 80 -6.31 4.95 1.08
N VAL A 81 -6.63 5.45 -0.11
CA VAL A 81 -6.51 4.67 -1.36
C VAL A 81 -5.06 4.21 -1.57
N SER A 82 -4.09 5.09 -1.33
CA SER A 82 -2.66 4.78 -1.47
C SER A 82 -2.19 3.73 -0.47
N ALA A 83 -2.58 3.84 0.81
CA ALA A 83 -2.22 2.88 1.85
C ALA A 83 -2.87 1.52 1.62
N GLN A 84 -4.12 1.48 1.14
CA GLN A 84 -4.80 0.24 0.74
C GLN A 84 -4.08 -0.43 -0.43
N ALA A 85 -3.74 0.33 -1.47
CA ALA A 85 -2.99 -0.19 -2.61
C ALA A 85 -1.62 -0.75 -2.18
N ALA A 86 -0.90 -0.03 -1.31
CA ALA A 86 0.37 -0.50 -0.76
C ALA A 86 0.23 -1.79 0.05
N ALA A 87 -0.80 -1.91 0.88
CA ALA A 87 -1.08 -3.13 1.64
C ALA A 87 -1.34 -4.34 0.73
N VAL A 88 -2.13 -4.15 -0.32
CA VAL A 88 -2.44 -5.21 -1.30
C VAL A 88 -1.18 -5.62 -2.06
N VAL A 89 -0.39 -4.66 -2.56
CA VAL A 89 0.86 -4.96 -3.27
C VAL A 89 1.84 -5.70 -2.36
N ALA A 90 2.04 -5.23 -1.13
CA ALA A 90 2.91 -5.89 -0.16
C ALA A 90 2.47 -7.34 0.14
N ALA A 91 1.16 -7.57 0.29
CA ALA A 91 0.61 -8.91 0.47
C ALA A 91 0.83 -9.81 -0.74
N LEU A 92 0.64 -9.30 -1.97
CA LEU A 92 0.93 -10.05 -3.20
C LEU A 92 2.42 -10.40 -3.31
N LEU A 93 3.31 -9.47 -3.01
CA LEU A 93 4.75 -9.70 -2.97
C LEU A 93 5.11 -10.78 -1.94
N CYS A 94 4.48 -10.77 -0.76
CA CYS A 94 4.64 -11.83 0.24
C CYS A 94 4.18 -13.21 -0.29
N GLY A 95 3.10 -13.26 -1.07
CA GLY A 95 2.64 -14.49 -1.72
C GLY A 95 3.63 -15.02 -2.77
N VAL A 96 4.20 -14.12 -3.58
CA VAL A 96 5.26 -14.45 -4.55
C VAL A 96 6.51 -14.97 -3.84
N GLU A 97 6.89 -14.38 -2.71
CA GLU A 97 8.02 -14.84 -1.89
C GLU A 97 7.79 -16.24 -1.31
N ALA A 98 6.58 -16.52 -0.83
CA ALA A 98 6.24 -17.85 -0.31
C ALA A 98 6.30 -18.92 -1.40
N SER A 99 5.83 -18.61 -2.61
CA SER A 99 5.90 -19.53 -3.75
C SER A 99 7.35 -19.73 -4.23
N LEU A 100 8.14 -18.66 -4.32
CA LEU A 100 9.55 -18.75 -4.69
C LEU A 100 10.36 -19.55 -3.66
N LEU A 101 10.11 -19.35 -2.37
CA LEU A 101 10.74 -20.13 -1.31
C LEU A 101 10.42 -21.63 -1.43
N THR A 102 9.19 -21.95 -1.83
CA THR A 102 8.79 -23.34 -2.12
C THR A 102 9.57 -23.89 -3.31
N LEU A 103 9.68 -23.13 -4.40
CA LEU A 103 10.46 -23.53 -5.59
C LEU A 103 11.95 -23.73 -5.30
N ILE A 104 12.53 -22.89 -4.46
CA ILE A 104 13.92 -23.00 -4.02
C ILE A 104 14.12 -24.30 -3.23
N LYS A 105 13.16 -24.69 -2.39
CA LYS A 105 13.24 -25.91 -1.58
C LYS A 105 12.96 -27.19 -2.37
N THR A 106 12.19 -27.11 -3.46
CA THR A 106 11.91 -28.26 -4.32
C THR A 106 13.20 -28.77 -4.97
N ASP A 107 13.40 -30.08 -4.83
CA ASP A 107 14.67 -30.82 -4.98
C ASP A 107 15.53 -30.38 -6.19
N PRO A 108 16.84 -30.14 -6.00
CA PRO A 108 17.76 -29.78 -7.09
C PRO A 108 18.00 -30.89 -8.12
N SER A 109 17.39 -32.07 -7.99
CA SER A 109 17.56 -33.24 -8.86
C SER A 109 17.37 -32.99 -10.37
N ASN A 110 16.68 -31.91 -10.75
CA ASN A 110 16.50 -31.49 -12.16
C ASN A 110 17.56 -30.48 -12.68
N SER A 111 18.61 -30.16 -11.91
CA SER A 111 19.60 -29.16 -12.30
C SER A 111 20.76 -29.79 -13.08
N VAL A 112 21.18 -29.15 -14.18
CA VAL A 112 22.27 -29.63 -15.07
C VAL A 112 23.61 -29.73 -14.35
N ALA A 113 23.82 -28.96 -13.28
CA ALA A 113 24.99 -29.02 -12.42
C ALA A 113 24.60 -28.78 -10.95
N PRO A 114 25.31 -29.37 -9.98
CA PRO A 114 25.04 -29.13 -8.56
C PRO A 114 25.30 -27.65 -8.24
N PRO A 115 24.31 -26.92 -7.73
CA PRO A 115 24.45 -25.49 -7.48
C PRO A 115 25.47 -25.21 -6.36
N PRO A 116 26.19 -24.09 -6.41
CA PRO A 116 27.08 -23.69 -5.32
C PRO A 116 26.30 -23.57 -4.00
N ARG A 117 26.65 -24.37 -3.00
CA ARG A 117 25.96 -24.40 -1.69
C ARG A 117 25.84 -23.02 -1.04
N ALA A 118 26.84 -22.16 -1.27
CA ALA A 118 26.84 -20.79 -0.76
C ALA A 118 25.74 -19.92 -1.41
N ALA A 119 25.59 -19.98 -2.73
CA ALA A 119 24.58 -19.22 -3.46
C ALA A 119 23.16 -19.63 -3.05
N PHE A 120 22.93 -20.92 -2.83
CA PHE A 120 21.64 -21.42 -2.34
C PHE A 120 21.29 -20.93 -0.91
N ARG A 121 22.27 -20.95 0.00
CA ARG A 121 22.08 -20.42 1.37
C ARG A 121 21.85 -18.93 1.38
N PHE A 122 22.58 -18.19 0.53
CA PHE A 122 22.36 -16.76 0.33
C PHE A 122 20.95 -16.50 -0.18
N LEU A 123 20.52 -17.20 -1.23
CA LEU A 123 19.19 -17.08 -1.81
C LEU A 123 18.09 -17.32 -0.76
N LEU A 124 18.21 -18.40 0.03
CA LEU A 124 17.29 -18.67 1.14
C LEU A 124 17.23 -17.54 2.16
N GLY A 125 18.40 -17.02 2.59
CA GLY A 125 18.46 -15.92 3.55
C GLY A 125 17.81 -14.64 3.02
N VAL A 126 18.02 -14.36 1.74
CA VAL A 126 17.41 -13.22 1.02
C VAL A 126 15.89 -13.40 0.92
N SER A 127 15.38 -14.59 0.57
CA SER A 127 13.93 -14.89 0.54
C SER A 127 13.25 -14.72 1.89
N TYR A 128 13.83 -15.24 2.97
CA TYR A 128 13.27 -15.05 4.31
C TYR A 128 13.23 -13.57 4.70
N THR A 129 14.27 -12.83 4.35
CA THR A 129 14.37 -11.40 4.63
C THR A 129 13.31 -10.61 3.86
N ALA A 130 13.15 -10.90 2.56
CA ALA A 130 12.11 -10.29 1.72
C ALA A 130 10.70 -10.55 2.24
N LEU A 131 10.42 -11.80 2.62
CA LEU A 131 9.12 -12.21 3.16
C LEU A 131 8.78 -11.43 4.43
N VAL A 132 9.74 -11.32 5.36
CA VAL A 132 9.55 -10.55 6.61
C VAL A 132 9.35 -9.06 6.34
N PHE A 133 10.11 -8.47 5.41
CA PHE A 133 9.95 -7.05 5.06
C PHE A 133 8.62 -6.76 4.37
N ASN A 134 8.20 -7.59 3.42
CA ASN A 134 6.91 -7.46 2.74
C ASN A 134 5.75 -7.65 3.72
N ALA A 135 5.79 -8.66 4.59
CA ALA A 135 4.77 -8.86 5.63
C ALA A 135 4.72 -7.68 6.62
N SER A 136 5.88 -7.17 7.04
CA SER A 136 5.95 -5.99 7.90
C SER A 136 5.40 -4.73 7.22
N SER A 137 5.63 -4.57 5.92
CA SER A 137 5.07 -3.48 5.11
C SER A 137 3.54 -3.56 5.02
N THR A 138 2.98 -4.76 4.90
CA THR A 138 1.52 -4.98 4.92
C THR A 138 0.95 -4.53 6.27
N ILE A 139 1.53 -4.98 7.38
CA ILE A 139 1.09 -4.60 8.73
C ILE A 139 1.21 -3.09 8.94
N ALA A 140 2.33 -2.48 8.51
CA ALA A 140 2.53 -1.04 8.61
C ALA A 140 1.49 -0.25 7.79
N SER A 141 1.11 -0.74 6.60
CA SER A 141 0.07 -0.12 5.77
C SER A 141 -1.30 -0.21 6.43
N LEU A 142 -1.62 -1.34 7.07
CA LEU A 142 -2.88 -1.50 7.83
C LEU A 142 -2.92 -0.56 9.04
N VAL A 143 -1.82 -0.44 9.80
CA VAL A 143 -1.73 0.51 10.92
C VAL A 143 -1.89 1.96 10.43
N MET A 144 -1.35 2.30 9.26
CA MET A 144 -1.58 3.61 8.65
C MET A 144 -3.06 3.82 8.29
N LEU A 145 -3.74 2.81 7.75
CA LEU A 145 -5.18 2.89 7.47
C LEU A 145 -6.01 3.10 8.74
N ASP A 146 -5.70 2.38 9.81
CA ASP A 146 -6.37 2.55 11.11
C ASP A 146 -6.18 3.98 11.62
N CYS A 147 -4.96 4.51 11.54
CA CYS A 147 -4.68 5.90 11.92
C CYS A 147 -5.45 6.92 11.08
N LEU A 148 -5.59 6.70 9.77
CA LEU A 148 -6.38 7.58 8.87
C LEU A 148 -7.89 7.46 9.14
N GLY A 149 -8.34 6.31 9.64
CA GLY A 149 -9.72 6.05 10.06
C GLY A 149 -10.14 6.87 11.28
N GLU A 150 -9.21 7.15 12.20
CA GLU A 150 -9.49 7.89 13.44
C GLU A 150 -9.55 9.42 13.26
N ILE A 151 -8.96 9.96 12.19
CA ILE A 151 -8.87 11.41 11.96
C ILE A 151 -10.23 12.13 11.99
N PRO A 152 -11.30 11.66 11.32
CA PRO A 152 -12.61 12.35 11.35
C PRO A 152 -13.19 12.45 12.76
N MET A 153 -13.00 11.42 13.58
CA MET A 153 -13.46 11.43 14.98
C MET A 153 -12.69 12.44 15.82
N LEU A 154 -11.39 12.59 15.58
CA LEU A 154 -10.56 13.59 16.26
C LEU A 154 -10.93 15.01 15.83
N VAL A 155 -11.19 15.22 14.53
CA VAL A 155 -11.65 16.51 13.99
C VAL A 155 -13.01 16.88 14.59
N ALA A 156 -13.97 15.95 14.62
CA ALA A 156 -15.29 16.18 15.22
C ALA A 156 -15.20 16.54 16.72
N LYS A 157 -14.30 15.90 17.47
CA LYS A 157 -14.04 16.21 18.89
C LYS A 157 -13.31 17.55 19.10
N ALA A 158 -12.48 17.96 18.14
CA ALA A 158 -11.71 19.20 18.20
C ALA A 158 -12.51 20.42 17.73
N ALA A 159 -13.51 20.24 16.86
CA ALA A 159 -14.34 21.28 16.27
C ALA A 159 -14.82 22.39 17.25
N PRO A 160 -15.37 22.09 18.45
CA PRO A 160 -15.85 23.15 19.35
C PRO A 160 -14.74 24.00 19.99
N LYS A 161 -13.48 23.53 20.02
CA LYS A 161 -12.33 24.26 20.58
C LYS A 161 -11.42 24.84 19.50
N ALA A 162 -11.46 24.28 18.30
CA ALA A 162 -10.60 24.65 17.19
C ALA A 162 -11.18 25.82 16.39
N ALA A 163 -12.50 25.98 16.30
CA ALA A 163 -13.14 27.09 15.59
C ALA A 163 -12.60 28.49 15.99
N ALA A 164 -12.24 28.68 17.26
CA ALA A 164 -11.71 29.96 17.76
C ALA A 164 -10.21 30.19 17.46
N ASN A 165 -9.44 29.15 17.14
CA ASN A 165 -7.99 29.23 16.87
C ASN A 165 -7.63 28.97 15.39
N ILE A 166 -8.55 28.38 14.63
CA ILE A 166 -8.37 28.01 13.22
C ILE A 166 -8.30 29.27 12.34
N GLU A 167 -9.17 30.27 12.53
CA GLU A 167 -9.19 31.50 11.71
C GLU A 167 -7.87 32.28 11.77
N LYS A 168 -7.29 32.38 12.98
CA LYS A 168 -6.02 33.08 13.20
C LYS A 168 -4.83 32.35 12.56
N LYS A 169 -4.95 31.03 12.41
CA LYS A 169 -3.89 30.16 11.90
C LYS A 169 -4.02 29.83 10.42
N ILE A 170 -5.22 29.85 9.82
CA ILE A 170 -5.41 29.67 8.37
C ILE A 170 -4.68 30.78 7.60
N LYS A 171 -4.68 32.02 8.10
CA LYS A 171 -3.88 33.12 7.54
C LYS A 171 -2.36 32.90 7.64
N GLU A 172 -1.91 32.05 8.55
CA GLU A 172 -0.50 31.69 8.73
C GLU A 172 -0.14 30.40 7.95
N LEU A 173 -1.12 29.51 7.74
CA LEU A 173 -1.00 28.21 7.06
C LEU A 173 -1.28 28.26 5.55
N GLN A 174 -1.73 29.39 5.00
CA GLN A 174 -1.81 29.60 3.54
C GLN A 174 -0.46 29.47 2.80
N GLY A 175 0.66 29.32 3.52
CA GLY A 175 1.98 29.02 2.96
C GLY A 175 2.55 27.63 3.29
N VAL A 176 1.81 26.72 3.95
CA VAL A 176 2.33 25.42 4.40
C VAL A 176 1.54 24.26 3.78
N ASP A 177 2.02 23.80 2.63
CA ASP A 177 1.42 22.80 1.72
C ASP A 177 1.40 21.35 2.24
N SER A 178 1.29 21.07 3.54
CA SER A 178 1.37 19.68 3.98
C SER A 178 0.56 19.32 5.21
N MET A 179 -0.34 18.35 5.02
CA MET A 179 -1.06 17.58 6.05
C MET A 179 -0.15 17.07 7.18
N ASP A 180 1.14 16.89 6.90
CA ASP A 180 2.20 16.58 7.86
C ASP A 180 2.38 17.63 8.99
N ASP A 181 2.02 18.89 8.73
CA ASP A 181 2.09 19.99 9.71
C ASP A 181 0.79 20.11 10.53
N TYR A 182 -0.36 19.84 9.90
CA TYR A 182 -1.65 19.66 10.60
C TYR A 182 -1.59 18.50 11.60
N LEU A 183 -1.05 17.35 11.18
CA LEU A 183 -0.83 16.19 12.06
C LEU A 183 0.24 16.46 13.13
N GLY A 184 1.19 17.35 12.87
CA GLY A 184 2.19 17.81 13.83
C GLY A 184 1.54 18.42 15.08
N HIS A 185 0.42 19.14 14.90
CA HIS A 185 -0.31 19.77 16.00
C HIS A 185 -1.00 18.75 16.92
N PHE A 186 -1.45 17.61 16.37
CA PHE A 186 -2.15 16.58 17.15
C PHE A 186 -1.23 15.66 17.97
N ARG A 187 0.07 15.93 18.11
CA ARG A 187 1.10 15.02 18.67
C ARG A 187 1.23 13.67 17.92
N VAL A 188 0.42 13.43 16.89
CA VAL A 188 0.44 12.21 16.06
C VAL A 188 1.47 12.32 14.93
N GLY A 189 1.86 13.53 14.52
CA GLY A 189 2.70 13.76 13.34
C GLY A 189 4.06 13.06 13.34
N LEU A 190 4.72 12.91 14.50
CA LEU A 190 6.01 12.21 14.54
C LEU A 190 5.86 10.71 14.30
N ARG A 191 4.87 10.07 14.92
CA ARG A 191 4.58 8.64 14.72
C ARG A 191 4.11 8.37 13.30
N TRP A 192 3.29 9.27 12.74
CA TRP A 192 2.83 9.21 11.36
C TRP A 192 3.99 9.26 10.36
N LYS A 193 4.87 10.27 10.46
CA LYS A 193 6.05 10.41 9.59
C LYS A 193 6.96 9.19 9.66
N TRP A 194 7.17 8.66 10.86
CA TRP A 194 7.95 7.43 11.06
C TRP A 194 7.27 6.20 10.45
N ALA A 195 5.97 5.99 10.70
CA ALA A 195 5.23 4.87 10.14
C ALA A 195 5.23 4.89 8.61
N ARG A 196 5.02 6.07 8.01
CA ARG A 196 5.07 6.27 6.56
C ARG A 196 6.45 5.94 5.98
N ARG A 197 7.52 6.50 6.57
CA ARG A 197 8.89 6.21 6.12
C ARG A 197 9.24 4.73 6.28
N TYR A 198 8.83 4.13 7.39
CA TYR A 198 9.06 2.72 7.64
C TYR A 198 8.32 1.85 6.61
N CYS A 199 7.03 2.10 6.38
CA CYS A 199 6.22 1.38 5.40
C CYS A 199 6.83 1.46 3.99
N ILE A 200 7.11 2.69 3.52
CA ILE A 200 7.70 2.93 2.20
C ILE A 200 9.10 2.29 2.10
N GLY A 201 9.92 2.42 3.15
CA GLY A 201 11.25 1.82 3.20
C GLY A 201 11.23 0.29 3.19
N SER A 202 10.35 -0.34 3.98
CA SER A 202 10.21 -1.80 4.01
C SER A 202 9.69 -2.35 2.68
N LEU A 203 8.77 -1.65 2.02
CA LEU A 203 8.26 -2.03 0.71
C LEU A 203 9.37 -2.00 -0.35
N PHE A 204 10.21 -0.96 -0.32
CA PHE A 204 11.34 -0.82 -1.24
C PHE A 204 12.38 -1.90 -1.06
N VAL A 205 12.78 -2.15 0.20
CA VAL A 205 13.76 -3.18 0.53
C VAL A 205 13.22 -4.56 0.14
N GLY A 206 11.96 -4.86 0.48
CA GLY A 206 11.29 -6.11 0.09
C GLY A 206 11.22 -6.30 -1.41
N SER A 207 10.82 -5.26 -2.15
CA SER A 207 10.77 -5.29 -3.62
C SER A 207 12.15 -5.49 -4.25
N SER A 208 13.17 -4.75 -3.80
CA SER A 208 14.56 -4.90 -4.25
C SER A 208 15.08 -6.32 -4.02
N CYS A 209 14.69 -6.92 -2.89
CA CYS A 209 15.04 -8.29 -2.54
C CYS A 209 14.50 -9.30 -3.56
N ILE A 210 13.27 -9.13 -4.03
CA ILE A 210 12.66 -9.99 -5.06
C ILE A 210 13.49 -9.96 -6.35
N PHE A 211 13.92 -8.78 -6.81
CA PHE A 211 14.76 -8.67 -8.02
C PHE A 211 16.07 -9.42 -7.85
N VAL A 212 16.74 -9.25 -6.70
CA VAL A 212 17.99 -9.97 -6.41
C VAL A 212 17.76 -11.48 -6.39
N GLN A 213 16.64 -11.95 -5.84
CA GLN A 213 16.30 -13.37 -5.82
C GLN A 213 16.01 -13.93 -7.19
N VAL A 214 15.21 -13.26 -8.01
CA VAL A 214 14.88 -13.70 -9.38
C VAL A 214 16.16 -13.80 -10.20
N VAL A 215 17.01 -12.77 -10.18
CA VAL A 215 18.30 -12.79 -10.86
C VAL A 215 19.13 -13.97 -10.35
N THR A 216 19.39 -14.05 -9.05
CA THR A 216 20.23 -15.12 -8.47
C THR A 216 19.69 -16.52 -8.77
N TYR A 217 18.38 -16.72 -8.69
CA TYR A 217 17.72 -17.99 -9.01
C TYR A 217 17.91 -18.39 -10.47
N THR A 218 17.70 -17.46 -11.42
CA THR A 218 17.91 -17.71 -12.85
C THR A 218 19.38 -18.03 -13.15
N TRP A 219 20.33 -17.32 -12.51
CA TRP A 219 21.76 -17.61 -12.66
C TRP A 219 22.17 -19.00 -12.14
N ILE A 220 21.43 -19.57 -11.19
CA ILE A 220 21.70 -20.91 -10.65
C ILE A 220 21.06 -22.01 -11.50
N ARG A 221 19.85 -21.78 -12.03
CA ARG A 221 19.02 -22.82 -12.66
C ARG A 221 19.08 -22.85 -14.18
N GLU A 222 19.26 -21.69 -14.83
CA GLU A 222 19.06 -21.53 -16.27
C GLU A 222 20.38 -21.32 -17.03
N ALA A 223 20.31 -21.45 -18.36
CA ALA A 223 21.43 -21.11 -19.24
C ALA A 223 21.80 -19.62 -19.15
N ILE A 224 23.09 -19.31 -19.36
CA ILE A 224 23.65 -17.94 -19.26
C ILE A 224 22.86 -16.93 -20.12
N SER A 225 22.42 -17.33 -21.31
CA SER A 225 21.65 -16.46 -22.21
C SER A 225 20.32 -16.01 -21.60
N VAL A 226 19.61 -16.92 -20.92
CA VAL A 226 18.34 -16.63 -20.25
C VAL A 226 18.60 -15.74 -19.03
N ALA A 227 19.63 -16.05 -18.24
CA ALA A 227 20.02 -15.25 -17.08
C ALA A 227 20.39 -13.82 -17.45
N ALA A 228 21.12 -13.61 -18.55
CA ALA A 228 21.47 -12.29 -19.05
C ALA A 228 20.23 -11.49 -19.46
N PHE A 229 19.31 -12.11 -20.21
CA PHE A 229 18.07 -11.45 -20.64
C PHE A 229 17.21 -11.03 -19.44
N ILE A 230 16.97 -11.94 -18.49
CA ILE A 230 16.20 -11.66 -17.27
C ILE A 230 16.87 -10.54 -16.45
N SER A 231 18.20 -10.53 -16.34
CA SER A 231 18.93 -9.48 -15.63
C SER A 231 18.70 -8.08 -16.23
N VAL A 232 18.69 -7.97 -17.56
CA VAL A 232 18.39 -6.70 -18.26
C VAL A 232 16.95 -6.25 -18.01
N VAL A 233 15.99 -7.17 -18.11
CA VAL A 233 14.57 -6.89 -17.83
C VAL A 233 14.38 -6.44 -16.37
N CYS A 234 15.02 -7.11 -15.41
CA CYS A 234 15.00 -6.73 -14.00
C CYS A 234 15.59 -5.33 -13.79
N MET A 235 16.70 -4.98 -14.46
CA MET A 235 17.28 -3.64 -14.36
C MET A 235 16.31 -2.57 -14.87
N ILE A 236 15.68 -2.78 -16.03
CA ILE A 236 14.70 -1.84 -16.59
C ILE A 236 13.49 -1.69 -15.66
N GLY A 237 12.99 -2.80 -15.10
CA GLY A 237 11.89 -2.80 -14.14
C GLY A 237 12.24 -2.13 -12.80
N PHE A 238 13.52 -2.12 -12.42
CA PHE A 238 13.99 -1.47 -11.20
C PHE A 238 14.13 0.05 -11.34
N VAL A 239 14.35 0.57 -12.56
CA VAL A 239 14.47 2.03 -12.82
C VAL A 239 13.31 2.86 -12.25
N PRO A 240 12.02 2.56 -12.49
CA PRO A 240 10.93 3.36 -11.94
C PRO A 240 10.89 3.34 -10.41
N LEU A 241 11.29 2.24 -9.76
CA LEU A 241 11.41 2.18 -8.31
C LEU A 241 12.53 3.11 -7.81
N VAL A 242 13.67 3.15 -8.48
CA VAL A 242 14.75 4.06 -8.12
C VAL A 242 14.32 5.51 -8.33
N ILE A 243 13.67 5.85 -9.45
CA ILE A 243 13.20 7.21 -9.73
C ILE A 243 12.19 7.67 -8.66
N LEU A 244 11.26 6.80 -8.27
CA LEU A 244 10.24 7.13 -7.26
C LEU A 244 10.85 7.35 -5.87
N PHE A 245 11.95 6.67 -5.57
CA PHE A 245 12.64 6.76 -4.28
C PHE A 245 13.77 7.78 -4.22
N LEU A 246 14.28 8.24 -5.37
CA LEU A 246 15.24 9.33 -5.40
C LEU A 246 14.53 10.59 -4.88
N PRO A 247 14.91 11.10 -3.69
CA PRO A 247 14.28 12.28 -3.15
C PRO A 247 14.43 13.41 -4.17
N GLU A 248 13.37 14.19 -4.36
CA GLU A 248 13.26 15.37 -5.24
C GLU A 248 14.20 16.53 -4.80
N ARG A 249 15.43 16.21 -4.40
CA ARG A 249 16.50 17.11 -3.97
C ARG A 249 16.87 18.19 -4.99
N LYS A 250 16.33 18.12 -6.22
CA LYS A 250 16.62 19.07 -7.30
C LYS A 250 15.65 20.23 -7.44
N ARG A 251 14.47 20.25 -6.79
CA ARG A 251 13.58 21.42 -6.90
C ARG A 251 14.04 22.63 -6.09
N GLU A 252 14.83 22.43 -5.04
CA GLU A 252 15.33 23.55 -4.22
C GLU A 252 16.58 24.23 -4.80
N GLN A 253 17.28 23.62 -5.76
CA GLN A 253 18.48 24.23 -6.34
C GLN A 253 18.19 25.10 -7.56
N ILE A 254 17.14 24.81 -8.32
CA ILE A 254 16.77 25.62 -9.51
C ILE A 254 16.19 26.98 -9.10
N GLY A 255 15.54 27.11 -7.94
CA GLY A 255 15.02 28.39 -7.45
C GLY A 255 16.08 29.32 -6.80
N ARG A 256 17.33 28.86 -6.63
CA ARG A 256 18.40 29.65 -5.99
C ARG A 256 19.38 30.26 -7.00
N GLU A 257 19.36 29.82 -8.26
CA GLU A 257 20.23 30.37 -9.31
C GLU A 257 19.62 31.58 -10.03
N ASP A 258 18.35 31.92 -9.73
CA ASP A 258 17.60 33.05 -10.33
C ASP A 258 17.46 34.27 -9.38
N VAL A 259 18.19 34.32 -8.25
CA VAL A 259 18.22 35.46 -7.29
C VAL A 259 19.64 35.94 -7.07
#